data_AF-A0A9W8LAB2-F1
#
_entry.id   AF-A0A9W8LAB2-F1
#
_cell.length_a   1.000
_cell.length_b   1.000
_cell.length_c   1.000
_cell.angle_alpha   90.00
_cell.angle_beta   90.00
_cell.angle_gamma   90.00
#
_symmetry.space_group_name_H-M   'P 1'
#
loop_
_entity.id
_entity.type
_entity.pdbx_description
1 polymer ?
#
loop_
_entity_poly.entity_id
_entity_poly.type
_entity_poly.pdbx_seq_one_letter_code
_entity_poly.pdbx_strand_id
1 'polypeptide(L)'
;PSAERFSGELRKTTERLALEVYHWPRIILPPMKRKGHVVIDVSTVTGKVERWTFTKTHSKQAYRDARKASWGDLFPHTPKSVAVRPHFAAAEQAKEPQVKKNRKTRRSEAGLS
;
A
#
# COMPACT_ATOMS: atom_id res chain seq x y z
N PRO A 1 -36.06 -19.32 -15.97
CA PRO A 1 -36.08 -18.44 -14.77
C PRO A 1 -34.78 -18.41 -13.93
N SER A 2 -33.91 -19.44 -13.98
CA SER A 2 -32.65 -19.45 -13.21
C SER A 2 -31.57 -18.58 -13.87
N ALA A 3 -31.35 -18.72 -15.18
CA ALA A 3 -30.32 -18.01 -15.93
C ALA A 3 -30.45 -16.47 -15.91
N GLU A 4 -31.67 -15.94 -15.94
CA GLU A 4 -31.92 -14.49 -15.86
C GLU A 4 -31.56 -13.90 -14.49
N ARG A 5 -31.76 -14.66 -13.42
CA ARG A 5 -31.35 -14.25 -12.06
C ARG A 5 -29.82 -14.20 -11.94
N PHE A 6 -29.12 -15.18 -12.51
CA PHE A 6 -27.65 -15.16 -12.57
C PHE A 6 -27.11 -14.00 -13.43
N SER A 7 -27.76 -13.71 -14.56
CA SER A 7 -27.38 -12.57 -15.40
C SER A 7 -27.59 -11.23 -14.70
N GLY A 8 -28.72 -11.06 -13.99
CA GLY A 8 -28.98 -9.87 -13.18
C GLY A 8 -27.96 -9.67 -12.06
N GLU A 9 -27.54 -10.75 -11.38
CA GLU A 9 -26.54 -10.70 -10.31
C GLU A 9 -25.14 -10.32 -10.84
N LEU A 10 -24.77 -10.85 -12.01
CA LEU A 10 -23.48 -10.53 -12.65
C LEU A 10 -23.40 -9.05 -13.07
N ARG A 11 -24.52 -8.47 -13.52
CA ARG A 11 -24.59 -7.03 -13.86
C ARG A 11 -24.40 -6.16 -12.62
N LYS A 12 -25.11 -6.46 -11.54
CA LYS A 12 -24.98 -5.73 -10.27
C LYS A 12 -23.57 -5.78 -9.70
N THR A 13 -22.92 -6.94 -9.74
CA THR A 13 -21.54 -7.08 -9.26
C THR A 13 -20.56 -6.29 -10.12
N THR A 14 -20.73 -6.29 -11.44
CA THR A 14 -19.89 -5.52 -12.37
C THR A 14 -20.04 -4.01 -12.16
N GLU A 15 -21.27 -3.51 -12.02
CA GLU A 15 -21.56 -2.11 -11.73
C GLU A 15 -20.91 -1.65 -10.42
N ARG A 16 -21.04 -2.47 -9.37
CA ARG A 16 -20.39 -2.19 -8.08
C ARG A 16 -18.87 -2.16 -8.19
N LEU A 17 -18.27 -3.16 -8.85
CA LEU A 17 -16.82 -3.22 -9.03
C LEU A 17 -16.30 -2.05 -9.87
N ALA A 18 -17.05 -1.62 -10.89
CA ALA A 18 -16.69 -0.46 -11.69
C ALA A 18 -16.57 0.81 -10.84
N LEU A 19 -17.49 1.02 -9.89
CA LEU A 19 -17.42 2.16 -8.97
C LEU A 19 -16.22 2.07 -8.03
N GLU A 20 -15.94 0.90 -7.45
CA GLU A 20 -14.81 0.70 -6.55
C GLU A 20 -13.46 0.88 -7.27
N VAL A 21 -13.36 0.41 -8.52
CA VAL A 21 -12.17 0.50 -9.37
C VAL A 21 -11.68 1.94 -9.57
N TYR A 22 -12.57 2.93 -9.65
CA TYR A 22 -12.17 4.34 -9.77
C TYR A 22 -11.44 4.87 -8.54
N HIS A 23 -11.64 4.24 -7.38
CA HIS A 23 -10.99 4.65 -6.13
C HIS A 23 -9.73 3.84 -5.83
N TRP A 24 -9.44 2.80 -6.63
CA TRP A 24 -8.24 2.00 -6.42
C TRP A 24 -7.01 2.70 -7.00
N PRO A 25 -5.92 2.75 -6.24
CA PRO A 25 -4.70 3.37 -6.70
C PRO A 25 -4.04 2.51 -7.78
N ARG A 26 -3.38 3.18 -8.72
CA ARG A 26 -2.72 2.54 -9.86
C ARG A 26 -1.22 2.43 -9.63
N ILE A 27 -0.64 1.26 -9.89
CA ILE A 27 0.79 1.01 -9.75
C ILE A 27 1.55 1.75 -10.85
N ILE A 28 2.47 2.64 -10.46
CA ILE A 28 3.21 3.51 -11.39
C ILE A 28 4.64 3.05 -11.66
N LEU A 29 5.17 2.13 -10.86
CA LEU A 29 6.51 1.56 -11.05
C LEU A 29 6.48 0.04 -10.82
N PRO A 30 7.40 -0.72 -11.46
CA PRO A 30 7.51 -2.17 -11.22
C PRO A 30 7.66 -2.50 -9.71
N PRO A 31 6.84 -3.42 -9.17
CA PRO A 31 6.93 -3.83 -7.77
C PRO A 31 8.32 -4.33 -7.35
N MET A 32 8.84 -3.79 -6.24
CA MET A 32 10.13 -4.19 -5.68
C MET A 32 9.96 -5.38 -4.73
N LYS A 33 10.37 -6.56 -5.20
CA LYS A 33 10.21 -7.83 -4.46
C LYS A 33 11.40 -8.03 -3.51
N ARG A 34 11.13 -8.12 -2.21
CA ARG A 34 12.13 -8.42 -1.18
C ARG A 34 11.75 -9.70 -0.44
N LYS A 35 12.63 -10.18 0.46
CA LYS A 35 12.33 -11.33 1.32
C LYS A 35 11.31 -10.91 2.37
N GLY A 36 10.09 -11.47 2.29
CA GLY A 36 9.02 -11.27 3.28
C GLY A 36 8.21 -9.97 3.15
N HIS A 37 8.57 -9.06 2.23
CA HIS A 37 7.77 -7.88 1.91
C HIS A 37 7.90 -7.48 0.44
N VAL A 38 6.93 -6.71 -0.03
CA VAL A 38 6.90 -6.09 -1.37
C VAL A 38 6.65 -4.61 -1.17
N VAL A 39 7.40 -3.80 -1.91
CA VAL A 39 7.19 -2.36 -1.98
C VAL A 39 6.66 -2.02 -3.35
N ILE A 40 5.52 -1.34 -3.40
CA ILE A 40 4.92 -0.85 -4.65
C ILE A 40 4.78 0.66 -4.58
N ASP A 41 4.98 1.34 -5.70
CA ASP A 41 4.70 2.77 -5.81
C ASP A 41 3.40 2.94 -6.58
N VAL A 42 2.45 3.65 -5.99
CA VAL A 42 1.09 3.81 -6.49
C VAL A 42 0.73 5.28 -6.63
N SER A 43 -0.16 5.58 -7.56
CA SER A 43 -0.81 6.88 -7.71
C SER A 43 -2.19 6.82 -7.06
N THR A 44 -2.41 7.69 -6.09
CA THR A 44 -3.70 7.85 -5.41
C THR A 44 -4.58 8.80 -6.21
N VAL A 45 -5.91 8.70 -6.06
CA VAL A 45 -6.88 9.64 -6.68
C VAL A 45 -6.63 11.12 -6.34
N THR A 46 -5.89 11.40 -5.27
CA THR A 46 -5.46 12.74 -4.88
C THR A 46 -4.32 13.31 -5.73
N GLY A 47 -3.83 12.55 -6.73
CA GLY A 47 -2.71 12.94 -7.60
C GLY A 47 -1.34 12.79 -6.95
N LYS A 48 -1.26 12.25 -5.72
CA LYS A 48 -0.01 12.00 -5.02
C LYS A 48 0.54 10.62 -5.34
N VAL A 49 1.86 10.52 -5.37
CA VAL A 49 2.57 9.25 -5.44
C VAL A 49 2.85 8.77 -4.03
N GLU A 50 2.40 7.57 -3.73
CA GLU A 50 2.61 6.91 -2.45
C GLU A 50 3.40 5.63 -2.63
N ARG A 51 4.30 5.38 -1.68
CA ARG A 51 5.04 4.14 -1.55
C ARG A 51 4.37 3.28 -0.49
N TRP A 52 3.90 2.13 -0.92
CA TRP A 52 3.15 1.18 -0.11
C TRP A 52 4.00 -0.05 0.18
N THR A 53 4.00 -0.48 1.44
CA THR A 53 4.72 -1.70 1.86
C THR A 53 3.75 -2.78 2.33
N PHE A 54 3.82 -3.94 1.67
CA PHE A 54 3.04 -5.13 2.00
C PHE A 54 3.94 -6.21 2.59
N THR A 55 3.64 -6.67 3.81
CA THR A 55 4.42 -7.72 4.48
C THR A 55 3.66 -9.04 4.51
N LYS A 56 4.39 -10.16 4.41
CA LYS A 56 3.81 -11.52 4.46
C LYS A 56 3.09 -11.82 5.77
N THR A 57 3.54 -11.21 6.87
CA THR A 57 2.98 -11.43 8.21
C THR A 57 1.69 -10.67 8.46
N HIS A 58 1.47 -9.52 7.81
CA HIS A 58 0.29 -8.70 8.05
C HIS A 58 -0.89 -9.15 7.19
N SER A 59 -0.65 -9.42 5.90
CA SER A 59 -1.68 -9.95 5.01
C SER A 59 -1.07 -10.89 4.00
N LYS A 60 -1.44 -12.18 4.08
CA LYS A 60 -0.98 -13.20 3.12
C LYS A 60 -1.54 -12.93 1.72
N GLN A 61 -2.79 -12.45 1.64
CA GLN A 61 -3.46 -12.19 0.37
C GLN A 61 -2.85 -10.97 -0.32
N ALA A 62 -2.83 -9.81 0.36
CA ALA A 62 -2.24 -8.59 -0.20
C ALA A 62 -0.74 -8.79 -0.54
N TYR A 63 0.01 -9.56 0.26
CA TYR A 63 1.39 -9.92 -0.07
C TYR A 63 1.51 -10.77 -1.36
N ARG A 64 0.64 -11.76 -1.55
CA ARG A 64 0.64 -12.60 -2.77
C ARG A 64 0.25 -11.78 -3.99
N ASP A 65 -0.76 -10.93 -3.86
CA ASP A 65 -1.24 -10.08 -4.94
C ASP A 65 -0.20 -9.02 -5.30
N ALA A 66 0.41 -8.35 -4.31
CA ALA A 66 1.50 -7.39 -4.56
C ALA A 66 2.72 -8.01 -5.26
N ARG A 67 3.02 -9.30 -5.01
CA ARG A 67 4.11 -10.00 -5.72
C ARG A 67 3.80 -10.30 -7.18
N LYS A 68 2.52 -10.47 -7.52
CA LYS A 68 2.03 -10.78 -8.87
C LYS A 68 1.65 -9.53 -9.66
N ALA A 69 1.44 -8.42 -8.97
CA ALA A 69 1.14 -7.15 -9.59
C ALA A 69 2.26 -6.67 -10.52
N SER A 70 1.85 -5.91 -11.53
CA SER A 70 2.68 -5.32 -12.57
C SER A 70 2.43 -3.82 -12.67
N TRP A 71 3.26 -3.15 -13.46
CA TRP A 71 3.06 -1.74 -13.75
C TRP A 71 1.71 -1.52 -14.46
N GLY A 72 0.97 -0.49 -14.05
CA GLY A 72 -0.33 -0.13 -14.63
C GLY A 72 -1.55 -0.78 -13.98
N ASP A 73 -1.35 -1.79 -13.11
CA ASP A 73 -2.44 -2.48 -12.41
C ASP A 73 -3.12 -1.59 -11.37
N LEU A 74 -4.42 -1.84 -11.15
CA LEU A 74 -5.18 -1.28 -10.04
C LEU A 74 -5.03 -2.18 -8.81
N PHE A 75 -4.82 -1.59 -7.64
CA PHE A 75 -4.51 -2.35 -6.44
C PHE A 75 -5.53 -2.13 -5.31
N PRO A 76 -6.40 -3.10 -4.99
CA PRO A 76 -7.52 -2.90 -4.06
C PRO A 76 -7.15 -2.97 -2.57
N HIS A 77 -5.90 -3.31 -2.24
CA HIS A 77 -5.50 -3.59 -0.85
C HIS A 77 -4.94 -2.36 -0.15
N THR A 78 -5.28 -2.16 1.12
CA THR A 78 -4.67 -1.14 1.95
C THR A 78 -3.30 -1.60 2.48
N PRO A 79 -2.27 -0.74 2.44
CA PRO A 79 -0.94 -1.09 2.92
C PRO A 79 -0.84 -0.98 4.43
N LYS A 80 0.16 -1.67 5.00
CA LYS A 80 0.51 -1.50 6.42
C LYS A 80 1.17 -0.14 6.68
N SER A 81 1.96 0.33 5.72
CA SER A 81 2.72 1.57 5.82
C SER A 81 2.68 2.30 4.48
N VAL A 82 2.34 3.58 4.56
CA VAL A 82 2.31 4.54 3.46
C VAL A 82 3.44 5.54 3.70
N ALA A 83 4.28 5.75 2.69
CA ALA A 83 5.21 6.86 2.64
C ALA A 83 4.92 7.70 1.39
N VAL A 84 4.62 8.99 1.54
CA VAL A 84 4.43 9.88 0.39
C VAL A 84 5.79 10.06 -0.29
N ARG A 85 5.86 9.82 -1.60
CA ARG A 85 7.05 10.14 -2.38
C ARG A 85 6.95 11.63 -2.74
N PRO A 86 7.90 12.47 -2.31
CA PRO A 86 8.02 13.79 -2.91
C PRO A 86 8.27 13.58 -4.41
N HIS A 87 7.60 14.36 -5.26
CA HIS A 87 7.95 14.40 -6.67
C HIS A 87 9.45 14.64 -6.80
N PHE A 88 10.12 14.02 -7.78
CA PHE A 88 11.56 14.20 -7.99
C PHE A 88 11.97 15.69 -8.08
N ALA A 89 11.06 16.58 -8.49
CA ALA A 89 11.27 18.03 -8.54
C ALA A 89 11.05 18.78 -7.20
N ALA A 90 10.38 18.18 -6.21
CA ALA A 90 10.05 18.81 -4.93
C ALA A 90 10.99 18.36 -3.77
N ALA A 91 12.02 17.57 -4.08
CA ALA A 91 12.94 16.99 -3.10
C ALA A 91 13.83 18.04 -2.39
N GLU A 92 13.77 19.32 -2.78
CA GLU A 92 14.62 20.36 -2.19
C GLU A 92 14.08 20.92 -0.85
N GLN A 93 12.79 20.82 -0.53
CA GLN A 93 12.21 21.61 0.59
C GLN A 93 11.49 20.84 1.70
N ALA A 94 11.74 19.54 1.89
CA ALA A 94 11.19 18.83 3.05
C ALA A 94 12.21 17.91 3.71
N LYS A 95 13.19 18.52 4.40
CA LYS A 95 13.90 17.84 5.48
C LYS A 95 13.33 18.30 6.83
N GLU A 96 12.71 17.37 7.55
CA GLU A 96 12.82 17.37 9.01
C GLU A 96 13.23 15.95 9.46
N PRO A 97 14.37 15.79 10.14
CA PRO A 97 14.87 14.47 10.52
C PRO A 97 14.04 13.90 11.69
N GLN A 98 13.26 12.86 11.41
CA GLN A 98 12.63 12.04 12.44
C GLN A 98 13.72 11.28 13.23
N VAL A 99 14.13 11.86 14.37
CA VAL A 99 15.01 11.23 15.37
C VAL A 99 14.32 9.99 15.92
N LYS A 100 14.75 8.80 15.47
CA LYS A 100 14.36 7.53 16.09
C LYS A 100 14.99 7.43 17.47
N LYS A 101 14.24 7.78 18.51
CA LYS A 101 14.66 7.55 19.91
C LYS A 101 14.71 6.05 20.17
N ASN A 102 15.93 5.50 20.30
CA ASN A 102 16.14 4.11 20.66
C ASN A 102 15.67 3.85 22.10
N ARG A 103 14.73 2.90 22.24
CA ARG A 103 14.12 2.48 23.51
C ARG A 103 15.00 1.51 24.32
N LYS A 104 16.33 1.71 24.36
CA LYS A 104 17.27 0.73 24.96
C LYS A 104 18.25 1.27 26.01
N THR A 105 18.02 2.45 26.58
CA THR A 105 18.84 2.98 27.69
C THR A 105 17.95 3.63 28.75
N ARG A 106 17.28 2.80 29.57
CA ARG A 106 16.63 3.22 30.85
C ARG A 106 16.56 2.05 31.84
N ARG A 107 17.67 1.35 32.08
CA ARG A 107 17.76 0.33 33.15
C ARG A 107 19.09 0.31 33.91
N SER A 108 19.89 1.37 33.87
CA SER A 108 21.14 1.48 34.65
C SER A 108 21.15 2.59 35.71
N GLU A 109 20.01 3.22 36.02
CA GLU A 109 19.89 4.24 37.08
C GLU A 109 18.86 3.86 38.15
N ALA A 110 18.81 2.58 38.52
CA ALA A 110 18.09 2.13 39.69
C ALA A 110 18.98 1.12 40.44
N GLY A 111 19.97 1.65 41.15
CA GLY A 111 20.94 0.85 41.89
C GLY A 111 22.13 1.67 42.35
N LEU A 112 21.89 2.67 43.20
CA LEU A 112 22.86 3.33 44.07
C LEU A 112 22.08 4.27 45.01
N SER A 113 21.56 3.72 46.11
CA SER A 113 21.77 4.21 47.48
C SER A 113 21.13 3.26 48.48
#